data_AF-A0A812B9Q1-F1
#
_entry.id   AF-A0A812B9Q1-F1
#
_cell.length_a   1.000
_cell.length_b   1.000
_cell.length_c   1.000
_cell.angle_alpha   90.00
_cell.angle_beta   90.00
_cell.angle_gamma   90.00
#
_symmetry.space_group_name_H-M   'P 1'
#
loop_
_entity.id
_entity.type
_entity.pdbx_description
1 polymer ?
#
loop_
_entity_poly.entity_id
_entity_poly.type
_entity_poly.pdbx_seq_one_letter_code
_entity_poly.pdbx_strand_id
1 'polypeptide(L)'
;MNLFSSAFINVIQGHIRCAPMNPFSSVFINMIQGHIRCTPMNPFSSVFINMIQGHIRCTPMNPFSSAFINVIQGHIRCAPMNPFSSAFINVIQGHIRCAPMNPFSSVFINMIQGHIRCTPMNPFSSAFINVIQGHIRFAPMNPFSSAFINVIQG
;
A
#
# COMPACT_ATOMS: atom_id res chain seq x y z
N MET A 1 19.90 13.63 17.32
CA MET A 1 19.04 12.60 16.69
C MET A 1 19.63 12.30 15.33
N ASN A 2 20.23 11.13 15.16
CA ASN A 2 20.97 10.80 13.94
C ASN A 2 20.00 10.48 12.80
N LEU A 3 20.10 11.22 11.69
CA LEU A 3 19.28 11.11 10.46
C LEU A 3 19.38 9.75 9.73
N PHE A 4 20.16 8.80 10.25
CA PHE A 4 20.46 7.53 9.60
C PHE A 4 19.33 6.50 9.72
N SER A 5 18.63 6.44 10.85
CA SER A 5 17.55 5.49 11.10
C SER A 5 16.57 6.03 12.13
N SER A 6 15.28 5.84 11.89
CA SER A 6 14.20 6.32 12.76
C SER A 6 13.10 5.28 12.89
N ALA A 7 12.52 5.16 14.08
CA ALA A 7 11.36 4.32 14.33
C ALA A 7 10.23 5.18 14.88
N PHE A 8 9.04 5.09 14.27
CA PHE A 8 7.86 5.83 14.65
C PHE A 8 6.74 4.84 14.99
N ILE A 9 6.19 4.97 16.19
CA ILE A 9 5.05 4.16 16.64
C ILE A 9 3.92 5.11 17.02
N ASN A 10 2.77 4.98 16.35
CA ASN A 10 1.61 5.81 16.60
C ASN A 10 0.39 4.95 16.93
N VAL A 11 -0.31 5.29 18.01
CA VAL A 11 -1.64 4.75 18.34
C VAL A 11 -2.60 5.92 18.40
N ILE A 12 -3.57 5.96 17.49
CA ILE A 12 -4.39 7.15 17.32
C ILE A 12 -5.87 6.80 17.08
N GLN A 13 -6.75 7.56 17.74
CA GLN A 13 -8.18 7.57 17.48
C GLN A 13 -8.60 8.91 16.85
N GLY A 14 -9.37 8.86 15.76
CA GLY A 14 -9.89 10.03 15.07
C GLY A 14 -9.23 10.32 13.72
N HIS A 15 -8.94 11.60 13.46
CA HIS A 15 -8.41 12.05 12.17
C HIS A 15 -6.90 12.33 12.24
N ILE A 16 -6.16 11.75 11.31
CA ILE A 16 -4.70 11.90 11.26
C ILE A 16 -4.28 12.38 9.89
N ARG A 17 -3.33 13.31 9.91
CA ARG A 17 -2.49 13.63 8.75
C ARG A 17 -1.06 13.31 9.14
N CYS A 18 -0.44 12.39 8.41
CA CYS A 18 1.01 12.24 8.51
C CYS A 18 1.66 13.52 7.95
N ALA A 19 2.84 13.89 8.44
CA ALA A 19 3.65 14.94 7.83
C ALA A 19 4.65 14.31 6.83
N PRO A 20 5.07 15.03 5.79
CA PRO A 20 6.13 14.55 4.91
C PRO A 20 7.42 14.32 5.70
N MET A 21 8.06 13.16 5.50
CA MET A 21 9.36 12.84 6.09
C MET A 21 10.21 12.09 5.05
N ASN A 22 11.50 12.41 4.99
CA ASN A 22 12.48 11.77 4.10
C ASN A 22 13.67 11.23 4.90
N PRO A 23 13.46 10.29 5.84
CA PRO A 23 14.56 9.63 6.53
C PRO A 23 15.35 8.75 5.56
N PHE A 24 16.65 8.54 5.83
CA PHE A 24 17.45 7.60 5.06
C PHE A 24 16.93 6.16 5.24
N SER A 25 16.67 5.77 6.49
CA SER A 25 15.99 4.53 6.84
C SER A 25 14.91 4.79 7.89
N SER A 26 13.78 4.11 7.77
CA SER A 26 12.68 4.27 8.73
C SER A 26 11.80 3.05 8.90
N VAL A 27 11.28 2.89 10.11
CA VAL A 27 10.21 1.95 10.41
C VAL A 27 9.02 2.75 10.96
N PHE A 28 7.86 2.58 10.36
CA PHE A 28 6.61 3.20 10.79
C PHE A 28 5.64 2.09 11.20
N ILE A 29 5.16 2.14 12.44
CA ILE A 29 4.14 1.24 12.97
C ILE A 29 2.95 2.10 13.40
N ASN A 30 1.80 1.94 12.75
CA ASN A 30 0.61 2.73 13.06
C ASN A 30 -0.58 1.82 13.40
N MET A 31 -1.22 2.06 14.53
CA MET A 31 -2.51 1.49 14.90
C MET A 31 -3.54 2.59 14.99
N ILE A 32 -4.55 2.55 14.11
CA ILE A 32 -5.43 3.69 13.90
C ILE A 32 -6.89 3.25 13.81
N GLN A 33 -7.73 3.93 14.58
CA GLN A 33 -9.18 3.87 14.46
C GLN A 33 -9.71 5.23 14.00
N GLY A 34 -10.23 5.30 12.78
CA GLY A 34 -10.77 6.54 12.22
C GLY A 34 -10.31 6.78 10.79
N HIS A 35 -9.91 8.01 10.48
CA HIS A 35 -9.57 8.40 9.11
C HIS A 35 -8.13 8.91 9.00
N ILE A 36 -7.40 8.32 8.06
CA ILE A 36 -6.01 8.68 7.78
C ILE A 36 -5.92 9.34 6.42
N ARG A 37 -5.15 10.42 6.39
CA ARG A 37 -4.54 10.91 5.16
C ARG A 37 -3.03 10.83 5.31
N CYS A 38 -2.40 9.89 4.61
CA CYS A 38 -0.95 9.89 4.49
C CYS A 38 -0.56 11.10 3.63
N THR A 39 0.58 11.72 3.90
CA THR A 39 1.23 12.68 3.01
C THR A 39 2.38 12.00 2.26
N PRO A 40 2.86 12.58 1.15
CA PRO A 40 3.98 12.00 0.42
C PRO A 40 5.19 11.79 1.33
N MET A 41 5.78 10.60 1.25
CA MET A 41 7.01 10.22 1.95
C MET A 41 7.93 9.56 0.93
N ASN A 42 9.18 10.01 0.87
CA ASN A 42 10.19 9.46 -0.04
C ASN A 42 11.45 9.03 0.75
N PRO A 43 11.33 8.08 1.68
CA PRO A 43 12.50 7.51 2.34
C PRO A 43 13.36 6.73 1.32
N PHE A 44 14.67 6.66 1.56
CA PHE A 44 15.53 5.80 0.76
C PHE A 44 15.20 4.31 1.03
N SER A 45 15.05 3.94 2.30
CA SER A 45 14.53 2.64 2.72
C SER A 45 13.46 2.80 3.79
N SER A 46 12.39 2.01 3.72
CA SER A 46 11.31 2.07 4.71
C SER A 46 10.55 0.78 4.90
N VAL A 47 10.09 0.58 6.12
CA VAL A 47 9.09 -0.43 6.47
C VAL A 47 7.88 0.27 7.05
N PHE A 48 6.71 0.00 6.48
CA PHE A 48 5.43 0.50 6.97
C PHE A 48 4.57 -0.67 7.42
N ILE A 49 4.15 -0.65 8.67
CA ILE A 49 3.22 -1.61 9.26
C ILE A 49 2.01 -0.82 9.74
N ASN A 50 0.86 -1.03 9.12
CA ASN A 50 -0.36 -0.30 9.47
C ASN A 50 -1.50 -1.26 9.82
N MET A 51 -2.11 -1.07 10.98
CA MET A 51 -3.38 -1.67 11.36
C MET A 51 -4.44 -0.59 11.47
N ILE A 52 -5.44 -0.64 10.61
CA ILE A 52 -6.36 0.48 10.42
C ILE A 52 -7.80 -0.02 10.39
N GLN A 53 -8.63 0.55 11.26
CA GLN A 53 -10.09 0.45 11.18
C GLN A 53 -10.67 1.80 10.77
N GLY A 54 -11.26 1.88 9.58
CA GLY A 54 -11.92 3.07 9.06
C GLY A 54 -11.52 3.42 7.63
N HIS A 55 -11.23 4.69 7.36
CA HIS A 55 -10.99 5.18 6.00
C HIS A 55 -9.56 5.66 5.79
N ILE A 56 -8.93 5.20 4.72
CA ILE A 56 -7.57 5.58 4.34
C ILE A 56 -7.59 6.30 3.00
N ARG A 57 -6.90 7.43 2.96
CA ARG A 57 -6.45 8.05 1.72
C ARG A 57 -4.93 8.11 1.71
N CYS A 58 -4.31 7.24 0.93
CA CYS A 58 -2.87 7.34 0.67
C CYS A 58 -2.64 8.46 -0.34
N THR A 59 -1.59 9.25 -0.14
CA THR A 59 -1.00 10.12 -1.18
C THR A 59 0.15 9.39 -1.88
N PRO A 60 0.65 9.91 -3.01
CA PRO A 60 1.77 9.29 -3.70
C PRO A 60 2.98 9.10 -2.80
N MET A 61 3.62 7.93 -2.86
CA MET A 61 4.89 7.63 -2.19
C MET A 61 5.82 6.99 -3.22
N ASN A 62 7.06 7.49 -3.30
CA ASN A 62 8.08 7.00 -4.22
C ASN A 62 9.37 6.65 -3.46
N PRO A 63 9.35 5.68 -2.53
CA PRO A 63 10.58 5.22 -1.88
C PRO A 63 11.49 4.52 -2.89
N PHE A 64 12.80 4.56 -2.65
CA PHE A 64 13.74 3.76 -3.43
C PHE A 64 13.56 2.26 -3.11
N SER A 65 13.47 1.91 -1.82
CA SER A 65 13.09 0.58 -1.35
C SER A 65 12.04 0.66 -0.25
N SER A 66 11.04 -0.22 -0.29
CA SER A 66 9.99 -0.24 0.72
C SER A 66 9.34 -1.59 0.94
N ALA A 67 8.95 -1.84 2.18
CA ALA A 67 8.02 -2.91 2.53
C ALA A 67 6.77 -2.31 3.18
N PHE A 68 5.61 -2.71 2.70
CA PHE A 68 4.32 -2.31 3.23
C PHE A 68 3.56 -3.53 3.71
N ILE A 69 3.16 -3.54 4.98
CA ILE A 69 2.29 -4.53 5.58
C ILE A 69 1.07 -3.78 6.10
N ASN A 70 -0.09 -4.00 5.48
CA ASN A 70 -1.31 -3.32 5.89
C ASN A 70 -2.42 -4.32 6.23
N VAL A 71 -3.01 -4.16 7.40
CA VAL A 71 -4.25 -4.83 7.81
C VAL A 71 -5.32 -3.75 7.94
N ILE A 72 -6.33 -3.82 7.08
CA ILE A 72 -7.29 -2.72 6.94
C ILE A 72 -8.71 -3.26 6.97
N GLN A 73 -9.53 -2.71 7.87
CA GLN A 73 -10.97 -2.90 7.88
C GLN A 73 -11.65 -1.58 7.53
N GLY A 74 -12.29 -1.50 6.37
CA GLY A 74 -13.02 -0.33 5.92
C GLY A 74 -12.72 0.05 4.47
N HIS A 75 -12.48 1.34 4.21
CA HIS A 75 -12.38 1.86 2.85
C HIS A 75 -10.98 2.43 2.57
N ILE A 76 -10.39 2.02 1.45
CA ILE A 76 -9.08 2.47 1.00
C ILE A 76 -9.18 3.21 -0.33
N ARG A 77 -8.52 4.36 -0.41
CA ARG A 77 -8.16 5.02 -1.67
C ARG A 77 -6.65 5.15 -1.74
N CYS A 78 -6.03 4.36 -2.61
CA CYS A 78 -4.61 4.51 -2.90
C CYS A 78 -4.44 5.60 -3.97
N ALA A 79 -3.48 6.50 -3.77
CA ALA A 79 -2.96 7.36 -4.83
C ALA A 79 -1.88 6.61 -5.63
N PRO A 80 -1.42 7.15 -6.78
CA PRO A 80 -0.38 6.51 -7.57
C PRO A 80 0.90 6.29 -6.77
N MET A 81 1.55 5.14 -6.94
CA MET A 81 2.83 4.81 -6.29
C MET A 81 3.81 4.26 -7.33
N ASN A 82 5.03 4.81 -7.34
CA ASN A 82 6.09 4.39 -8.27
C ASN A 82 7.40 4.12 -7.50
N PRO A 83 7.45 3.13 -6.60
CA PRO A 83 8.69 2.75 -5.94
C PRO A 83 9.65 2.10 -6.94
N PHE A 84 10.96 2.24 -6.70
CA PHE A 84 11.96 1.51 -7.49
C PHE A 84 11.91 0.01 -7.14
N SER A 85 11.93 -0.32 -5.85
CA SER A 85 11.68 -1.68 -5.35
C SER A 85 10.65 -1.66 -4.21
N SER A 86 9.72 -2.61 -4.24
CA SER A 86 8.69 -2.70 -3.20
C SER A 86 8.16 -4.10 -2.95
N ALA A 87 7.78 -4.35 -1.71
CA ALA A 87 6.94 -5.47 -1.33
C ALA A 87 5.67 -4.94 -0.65
N PHE A 88 4.51 -5.41 -1.09
CA PHE A 88 3.22 -5.07 -0.52
C PHE A 88 2.52 -6.33 -0.05
N ILE A 89 2.18 -6.37 1.22
CA ILE A 89 1.34 -7.40 1.83
C ILE A 89 0.12 -6.68 2.40
N ASN A 90 -1.05 -6.92 1.80
CA ASN A 90 -2.29 -6.28 2.25
C ASN A 90 -3.33 -7.34 2.61
N VAL A 91 -3.88 -7.23 3.81
CA VAL A 91 -5.09 -7.93 4.24
C VAL A 91 -6.19 -6.90 4.41
N ILE A 92 -7.22 -6.97 3.58
CA ILE A 92 -8.23 -5.92 3.50
C ILE A 92 -9.63 -6.51 3.58
N GLN A 93 -10.42 -6.00 4.52
CA GLN A 93 -11.85 -6.24 4.60
C GLN A 93 -12.60 -4.95 4.28
N GLY A 94 -13.30 -4.91 3.15
CA GLY A 94 -14.12 -3.77 2.75
C GLY A 94 -13.89 -3.34 1.30
N HIS A 95 -13.75 -2.03 1.08
CA HIS A 95 -13.74 -1.44 -0.25
C HIS A 95 -12.39 -0.84 -0.62
N ILE A 96 -11.87 -1.21 -1.78
CA ILE A 96 -10.59 -0.72 -2.30
C ILE A 96 -10.80 0.00 -3.63
N ARG A 97 -10.20 1.19 -3.72
CA ARG A 97 -9.93 1.85 -5.00
C ARG A 97 -8.43 2.10 -5.12
N CYS A 98 -7.79 1.35 -6.01
CA CYS A 98 -6.38 1.57 -6.35
C CYS A 98 -6.29 2.56 -7.51
N ALA A 99 -5.39 3.55 -7.37
CA ALA A 99 -4.91 4.37 -8.48
C ALA A 99 -3.74 3.67 -9.20
N PRO A 100 -3.27 4.17 -10.36
CA PRO A 100 -2.26 3.48 -11.14
C PRO A 100 -0.96 3.27 -10.38
N MET A 101 -0.35 2.10 -10.49
CA MET A 101 0.94 1.77 -9.86
C MET A 101 1.91 1.31 -10.95
N ASN A 102 3.07 1.96 -11.04
CA ASN A 102 4.12 1.63 -12.00
C ASN A 102 5.48 1.45 -11.28
N PRO A 103 5.62 0.43 -10.41
CA PRO A 103 6.89 0.13 -9.80
C PRO A 103 7.88 -0.43 -10.84
N PHE A 104 9.18 -0.21 -10.61
CA PHE A 104 10.20 -0.87 -11.44
C PHE A 104 10.28 -2.36 -11.09
N SER A 105 10.34 -2.70 -9.81
CA SER A 105 10.21 -4.07 -9.32
C SER A 105 9.27 -4.15 -8.12
N SER A 106 8.35 -5.11 -8.12
CA SER A 106 7.39 -5.24 -7.03
C SER A 106 6.88 -6.66 -6.80
N VAL A 107 6.68 -7.00 -5.53
CA VAL A 107 5.86 -8.16 -5.13
C VAL A 107 4.60 -7.66 -4.44
N PHE A 108 3.46 -8.16 -4.89
CA PHE A 108 2.15 -7.88 -4.30
C PHE A 108 1.51 -9.17 -3.81
N ILE A 109 1.18 -9.21 -2.52
CA ILE A 109 0.39 -10.26 -1.90
C ILE A 109 -0.84 -9.61 -1.30
N ASN A 110 -2.01 -9.87 -1.86
CA ASN A 110 -3.25 -9.28 -1.39
C ASN A 110 -4.25 -10.37 -1.00
N MET A 111 -4.76 -10.30 0.23
CA MET A 111 -5.95 -11.03 0.66
C MET A 111 -7.07 -10.04 0.89
N ILE A 112 -8.12 -10.12 0.08
CA ILE A 112 -9.15 -9.09 0.05
C ILE A 112 -10.52 -9.74 0.18
N GLN A 113 -11.29 -9.30 1.16
CA GLN A 113 -12.70 -9.64 1.32
C GLN A 113 -13.54 -8.38 1.09
N GLY A 114 -14.32 -8.34 0.02
CA GLY A 114 -15.19 -7.22 -0.32
C GLY A 114 -15.08 -6.79 -1.78
N HIS A 115 -15.00 -5.49 -2.04
CA HIS A 115 -15.03 -4.95 -3.40
C HIS A 115 -13.73 -4.25 -3.78
N ILE A 116 -13.22 -4.59 -4.97
CA ILE A 116 -12.00 -4.01 -5.52
C ILE A 116 -12.30 -3.30 -6.84
N ARG A 117 -11.79 -2.08 -6.97
CA ARG A 117 -11.62 -1.41 -8.26
C ARG A 117 -10.16 -1.04 -8.45
N CYS A 118 -9.50 -1.70 -9.39
CA CYS A 118 -8.12 -1.42 -9.77
C CYS A 118 -8.08 -0.65 -11.08
N THR A 119 -7.37 0.47 -11.10
CA THR A 119 -6.94 1.16 -12.33
C THR A 119 -5.71 0.46 -12.95
N PRO A 120 -5.26 0.86 -14.16
CA PRO A 120 -4.15 0.18 -14.83
C PRO A 120 -2.87 0.10 -13.99
N MET A 121 -2.17 -1.02 -14.06
CA MET A 121 -0.85 -1.23 -13.47
C MET A 121 0.13 -1.67 -14.55
N ASN A 122 1.24 -0.93 -14.71
CA ASN A 122 2.26 -1.22 -15.72
C ASN A 122 3.65 -1.32 -15.04
N PRO A 123 3.89 -2.34 -14.21
CA PRO A 123 5.21 -2.54 -13.61
C PRO A 123 6.22 -3.03 -14.67
N PHE A 124 7.50 -2.73 -14.48
CA PHE A 124 8.54 -3.31 -15.33
C PHE A 124 8.74 -4.80 -15.01
N SER A 125 8.86 -5.16 -13.73
CA SER A 125 8.86 -6.54 -13.26
C SER A 125 7.96 -6.70 -12.03
N SER A 126 7.12 -7.74 -12.01
CA SER A 126 6.19 -7.94 -10.90
C SER A 126 5.80 -9.38 -10.62
N ALA A 127 5.53 -9.68 -9.36
CA ALA A 127 4.81 -10.87 -8.96
C ALA A 127 3.54 -10.47 -8.20
N PHE A 128 2.41 -11.07 -8.56
CA PHE A 128 1.12 -10.84 -7.93
C PHE A 128 0.54 -12.14 -7.41
N ILE A 129 0.17 -12.16 -6.14
CA ILE A 129 -0.63 -13.20 -5.51
C ILE A 129 -1.86 -12.52 -4.92
N ASN A 130 -3.02 -12.77 -5.51
CA ASN A 130 -4.28 -12.21 -5.02
C ASN A 130 -5.23 -13.33 -4.63
N VAL A 131 -5.71 -13.31 -3.39
CA VAL A 131 -6.84 -14.11 -2.93
C VAL A 131 -7.97 -13.13 -2.64
N ILE A 132 -9.04 -13.22 -3.41
CA ILE A 132 -10.12 -12.24 -3.37
C ILE A 132 -11.43 -12.97 -3.17
N GLN A 133 -12.15 -12.59 -2.11
CA GLN A 133 -13.51 -13.01 -1.85
C GLN A 133 -14.45 -11.81 -2.04
N GLY A 134 -15.24 -11.82 -3.10
CA GLY A 134 -16.17 -10.76 -3.46
C GLY A 134 -15.97 -10.23 -4.89
N HIS A 135 -16.29 -8.97 -5.14
CA HIS A 135 -16.37 -8.43 -6.50
C HIS A 135 -15.15 -7.63 -6.91
N ILE A 136 -14.72 -7.82 -8.16
CA ILE A 136 -13.56 -7.15 -8.71
C ILE A 136 -13.86 -6.49 -10.04
N ARG A 137 -13.30 -5.29 -10.24
CA ARG A 137 -13.17 -4.66 -11.54
C ARG A 137 -11.70 -4.29 -11.77
N PHE A 138 -11.09 -4.95 -12.75
CA PHE A 138 -9.74 -4.64 -13.22
C PHE A 138 -9.81 -3.76 -14.47
N ALA A 139 -9.01 -2.71 -14.50
CA ALA A 139 -8.56 -2.09 -15.73
C ALA A 139 -7.37 -2.91 -16.32
N PRO A 140 -6.98 -2.68 -17.60
CA PRO A 140 -5.90 -3.41 -18.24
C PRO A 140 -4.57 -3.33 -17.47
N MET A 141 -3.81 -4.43 -17.44
CA MET A 141 -2.45 -4.47 -16.89
C MET A 141 -1.48 -4.88 -17.98
N ASN A 142 -0.45 -4.06 -18.23
CA ASN A 142 0.57 -4.32 -19.25
C ASN A 142 1.98 -4.30 -18.62
N PRO A 143 2.35 -5.34 -17.85
CA PRO A 143 3.70 -5.48 -17.33
C PRO A 143 4.69 -5.86 -18.44
N PHE A 144 5.96 -5.45 -18.31
CA PHE A 144 7.03 -5.96 -19.20
C PHE A 144 7.38 -7.42 -18.85
N SER A 145 7.44 -7.75 -17.56
CA SER A 145 7.55 -9.12 -17.05
C SER A 145 6.68 -9.31 -15.81
N SER A 146 5.94 -10.43 -15.76
CA SER A 146 5.03 -10.68 -14.64
C SER A 146 4.73 -12.15 -14.37
N ALA A 147 4.54 -12.48 -13.10
CA ALA A 147 3.88 -13.70 -12.66
C ALA A 147 2.59 -13.36 -11.89
N PHE A 148 1.49 -14.07 -12.18
CA PHE A 148 0.20 -13.86 -11.53
C PHE A 148 -0.35 -15.17 -10.98
N ILE A 149 -0.81 -15.12 -9.73
CA ILE A 149 -1.66 -16.13 -9.10
C ILE A 149 -2.89 -15.39 -8.57
N ASN A 150 -4.06 -15.64 -9.17
CA ASN A 150 -5.32 -15.04 -8.75
C ASN A 150 -6.30 -16.14 -8.36
N VAL A 151 -6.74 -16.13 -7.11
CA VAL A 151 -7.84 -16.95 -6.61
C VAL A 151 -8.99 -16.01 -6.32
N ILE A 152 -10.06 -16.12 -7.09
CA ILE A 152 -11.25 -15.26 -6.97
C ILE A 152 -12.43 -16.13 -6.59
N GLN A 153 -13.01 -15.86 -5.43
CA GLN A 153 -14.22 -16.50 -4.92
C GLN A 153 -15.33 -15.45 -4.90
N GLY A 154 -16.42 -15.72 -5.62
CA GLY A 154 -17.58 -14.83 -5.73
C GLY A 154 -18.46 -14.87 -4.49
#